data_AF-A0A958TGU9-F1
#
_entry.id   AF-A0A958TGU9-F1
#
_cell.length_a   1.000
_cell.length_b   1.000
_cell.length_c   1.000
_cell.angle_alpha   90.00
_cell.angle_beta   90.00
_cell.angle_gamma   90.00
#
_symmetry.space_group_name_H-M   'P 1'
#
loop_
_entity.id
_entity.type
_entity.pdbx_description
1 polymer ?
#
loop_
_entity_poly.entity_id
_entity_poly.type
_entity_poly.pdbx_seq_one_letter_code
_entity_poly.pdbx_strand_id
1 'polypeptide(L)'
;MEKCSMCIQRIQEGRLDAKKKGEELKDGAVKLACQQSCPGDAIVFGNLNDPNSNISKLLNNARNYKILEELNVQPRVSYLTKVRNKG
;
A
#
# COMPACT_ATOMS: atom_id res chain seq x y z
N MET A 1 -23.71 2.59 4.36
CA MET A 1 -22.74 1.61 4.89
C MET A 1 -21.35 2.13 4.59
N GLU A 2 -20.50 2.23 5.61
CA GLU A 2 -19.13 2.74 5.48
C GLU A 2 -18.11 1.60 5.45
N LYS A 3 -16.93 1.87 4.88
CA LYS A 3 -15.81 0.91 4.80
C LYS A 3 -14.48 1.63 4.63
N CYS A 4 -13.38 0.88 4.71
CA CYS A 4 -12.07 1.38 4.31
C CYS A 4 -12.08 1.79 2.82
N SER A 5 -11.78 3.07 2.57
CA SER A 5 -11.68 3.67 1.25
C SER A 5 -10.22 3.89 0.80
N MET A 6 -9.25 3.35 1.55
CA MET A 6 -7.82 3.63 1.37
C MET A 6 -7.52 5.13 1.40
N CYS A 7 -8.14 5.85 2.35
CA CYS A 7 -8.02 7.30 2.49
C CYS A 7 -8.15 8.06 1.16
N ILE A 8 -9.22 7.77 0.40
CA ILE A 8 -9.44 8.37 -0.93
C ILE A 8 -9.29 9.89 -0.94
N GLN A 9 -9.69 10.57 0.13
CA GLN A 9 -9.49 12.00 0.34
C GLN A 9 -8.01 12.42 0.19
N ARG A 10 -7.09 11.72 0.86
CA ARG A 10 -5.65 12.00 0.79
C ARG A 10 -5.08 11.66 -0.58
N ILE A 11 -5.60 10.61 -1.22
CA ILE A 11 -5.19 10.24 -2.59
C ILE A 11 -5.57 11.33 -3.59
N GLN A 12 -6.79 11.86 -3.51
CA GLN A 12 -7.24 12.92 -4.43
C GLN A 12 -6.47 14.22 -4.21
N GLU A 13 -6.25 14.61 -2.96
CA GLU A 13 -5.40 15.78 -2.61
C GLU A 13 -3.99 15.63 -3.18
N GLY A 14 -3.32 14.50 -2.93
CA GLY A 14 -1.98 14.26 -3.45
C GLY A 14 -1.91 14.25 -4.98
N ARG A 15 -2.91 13.65 -5.66
CA ARG A 15 -3.00 13.69 -7.12
C ARG A 15 -3.21 15.10 -7.66
N LEU A 16 -4.05 15.89 -6.99
CA LEU A 16 -4.30 17.28 -7.37
C LEU A 16 -3.02 18.11 -7.25
N ASP A 17 -2.26 17.95 -6.18
CA ASP A 17 -1.01 18.68 -5.95
C ASP A 17 0.09 18.29 -6.94
N ALA A 18 0.21 17.00 -7.27
CA ALA A 18 1.13 16.54 -8.31
C ALA A 18 0.76 17.14 -9.68
N LYS A 19 -0.55 17.13 -10.02
CA LYS A 19 -1.06 17.72 -11.26
C LYS A 19 -0.81 19.22 -11.35
N LYS A 20 -0.96 19.97 -10.24
CA LYS A 20 -0.66 21.41 -10.19
C LYS A 20 0.82 21.71 -10.46
N LYS A 21 1.71 20.82 -10.01
CA LYS A 21 3.17 20.93 -10.22
C LYS A 21 3.60 20.44 -11.61
N GLY A 22 2.70 19.82 -12.38
CA GLY A 22 3.04 19.21 -13.67
C GLY A 22 3.91 17.95 -13.55
N GLU A 23 3.90 17.30 -12.38
CA GLU A 23 4.71 16.12 -12.10
C GLU A 23 3.82 14.90 -11.85
N GLU A 24 4.39 13.70 -12.00
CA GLU A 24 3.73 12.48 -11.57
C GLU A 24 3.69 12.35 -10.04
N LEU A 25 2.73 11.57 -9.55
CA LEU A 25 2.62 11.29 -8.13
C LEU A 25 3.76 10.34 -7.70
N LYS A 26 4.72 10.89 -6.97
CA LYS A 26 5.87 10.15 -6.43
C LYS A 26 5.46 9.18 -5.31
N ASP A 27 6.17 8.07 -5.18
CA ASP A 27 5.96 7.12 -4.08
C ASP A 27 6.15 7.81 -2.72
N GLY A 28 5.30 7.49 -1.74
CA GLY A 28 5.30 8.13 -0.43
C GLY A 28 4.74 9.55 -0.35
N ALA A 29 4.37 10.19 -1.48
CA ALA A 29 3.71 11.50 -1.48
C ALA A 29 2.32 11.45 -0.83
N VAL A 30 1.66 10.29 -0.84
CA VAL A 30 0.42 10.02 -0.12
C VAL A 30 0.70 8.97 0.93
N LYS A 31 0.43 9.30 2.20
CA LYS A 31 0.42 8.34 3.31
C LYS A 31 -1.01 8.14 3.82
N LEU A 32 -1.43 6.89 3.90
CA LEU A 32 -2.72 6.56 4.54
C LEU A 32 -2.67 6.89 6.03
N ALA A 33 -3.84 7.12 6.64
CA ALA A 33 -3.91 7.40 8.07
C ALA A 33 -3.33 6.24 8.91
N CYS A 34 -3.72 5.01 8.59
CA CYS A 34 -3.22 3.81 9.27
C CYS A 34 -1.73 3.53 9.02
N GLN A 35 -1.21 3.86 7.84
CA GLN A 35 0.21 3.79 7.53
C GLN A 35 0.99 4.82 8.36
N GLN A 36 0.52 6.06 8.41
CA GLN A 36 1.18 7.13 9.15
C GLN A 36 1.16 6.91 10.67
N SER A 37 0.10 6.29 11.20
CA SER A 37 -0.03 6.05 12.64
C SER A 37 0.70 4.80 13.12
N CYS A 38 1.19 3.94 12.22
CA CYS A 38 1.85 2.69 12.59
C CYS A 38 3.32 2.95 12.95
N PRO A 39 3.74 2.80 14.21
CA PRO A 39 5.12 3.05 14.61
C PRO A 39 6.11 1.99 14.10
N GLY A 40 5.62 0.82 13.69
CA GLY A 40 6.44 -0.29 13.19
C GLY A 40 6.48 -0.38 11.66
N ASP A 41 6.01 0.64 10.94
CA ASP A 41 5.98 0.69 9.46
C ASP A 41 5.37 -0.57 8.80
N ALA A 42 4.41 -1.20 9.48
CA ALA A 42 3.86 -2.49 9.05
C ALA A 42 2.95 -2.37 7.81
N ILE A 43 2.39 -1.19 7.56
CA ILE A 43 1.46 -0.93 6.45
C ILE A 43 2.17 -0.05 5.44
N VAL A 44 2.31 -0.55 4.22
CA VAL A 44 2.91 0.21 3.10
C VAL A 44 1.85 0.37 2.02
N PHE A 45 1.66 1.62 1.59
CA PHE A 45 0.79 2.00 0.48
C PHE A 45 1.63 2.69 -0.59
N GLY A 46 1.30 2.44 -1.86
CA GLY A 46 2.03 2.99 -3.00
C GLY A 46 1.37 2.65 -4.34
N ASN A 47 2.01 3.07 -5.42
CA ASN A 47 1.55 2.81 -6.79
C ASN A 47 2.05 1.45 -7.30
N LEU A 48 1.15 0.49 -7.49
CA LEU A 48 1.47 -0.84 -8.02
C LEU A 48 2.03 -0.81 -9.45
N ASN A 49 1.65 0.19 -10.25
CA ASN A 49 2.11 0.30 -11.63
C ASN A 49 3.54 0.85 -11.73
N ASP A 50 4.07 1.41 -10.65
CA ASP A 50 5.47 1.82 -10.57
C ASP A 50 6.31 0.63 -10.07
N PRO A 51 7.17 0.03 -10.92
CA PRO A 51 7.99 -1.11 -10.54
C PRO A 51 9.06 -0.76 -9.48
N ASN A 52 9.40 0.52 -9.34
CA ASN A 52 10.41 0.99 -8.38
C ASN A 52 9.84 1.32 -7.00
N SER A 53 8.51 1.36 -6.87
CA SER A 53 7.81 1.69 -5.63
C SER A 53 8.11 0.68 -4.50
N ASN A 54 7.98 1.14 -3.26
CA ASN A 54 8.18 0.28 -2.10
C ASN A 54 7.19 -0.90 -2.09
N ILE A 55 5.95 -0.68 -2.53
CA ILE A 55 4.94 -1.73 -2.60
C ILE A 55 5.29 -2.82 -3.62
N SER A 56 5.82 -2.45 -4.80
CA SER A 56 6.24 -3.42 -5.82
C SER A 56 7.35 -4.34 -5.31
N LYS A 57 8.31 -3.80 -4.55
CA LYS A 57 9.37 -4.60 -3.91
C LYS A 57 8.81 -5.56 -2.85
N LEU A 58 7.85 -5.11 -2.03
CA LEU A 58 7.24 -5.95 -0.99
C LEU A 58 6.36 -7.06 -1.58
N LEU A 59 5.68 -6.81 -2.68
CA LEU A 59 4.86 -7.83 -3.35
C LEU A 59 5.68 -8.92 -4.03
N ASN A 60 6.92 -8.62 -4.42
CA ASN A 60 7.87 -9.60 -4.92
C ASN A 60 8.57 -10.40 -3.80
N ASN A 61 8.28 -10.10 -2.52
CA ASN A 61 8.84 -10.86 -1.41
C ASN A 61 8.24 -12.28 -1.37
N ALA A 62 9.06 -13.30 -1.15
CA ALA A 62 8.60 -14.69 -1.04
C ALA A 62 7.60 -14.94 0.10
N ARG A 63 7.50 -14.02 1.07
CA ARG A 63 6.54 -14.08 2.18
C ARG A 63 5.18 -13.46 1.84
N ASN A 64 5.01 -12.89 0.66
CA ASN A 64 3.79 -12.24 0.23
C ASN A 64 2.68 -13.28 0.00
N TYR A 65 1.49 -13.02 0.54
CA TYR A 65 0.28 -13.80 0.27
C TYR A 65 -0.96 -12.90 0.34
N LYS A 66 -2.03 -13.29 -0.35
CA LYS A 66 -3.34 -12.65 -0.25
C LYS A 66 -4.29 -13.52 0.57
N ILE A 67 -5.27 -12.88 1.19
CA ILE A 67 -6.30 -13.56 1.98
C ILE A 67 -7.38 -14.08 1.03
N LEU A 68 -7.81 -15.34 1.25
CA LEU A 68 -8.87 -16.02 0.49
C LEU A 68 -8.58 -16.08 -1.03
N GLU A 69 -7.38 -16.49 -1.40
CA GLU A 69 -6.98 -16.63 -2.81
C GLU A 69 -7.81 -17.68 -3.56
N GLU A 70 -8.26 -18.72 -2.86
CA GLU A 70 -9.11 -19.79 -3.38
C GLU A 70 -10.45 -19.29 -3.94
N LEU A 71 -10.92 -18.13 -3.47
CA LEU A 71 -12.16 -17.49 -3.95
C LEU A 71 -11.93 -16.57 -5.17
N ASN A 72 -10.68 -16.40 -5.61
CA ASN A 72 -10.29 -15.53 -6.72
C ASN A 72 -10.86 -14.10 -6.63
N VAL A 73 -10.94 -13.54 -5.42
CA VAL A 73 -11.46 -12.16 -5.18
C VAL A 73 -10.46 -11.05 -5.52
N GLN A 74 -9.22 -11.43 -5.89
CA GLN A 74 -8.14 -10.55 -6.32
C GLN A 74 -7.98 -9.29 -5.45
N PRO A 75 -7.75 -9.44 -4.12
CA PRO A 75 -7.68 -8.30 -3.22
C PRO A 75 -6.46 -7.43 -3.56
N ARG A 76 -6.61 -6.13 -3.30
CA ARG A 76 -5.54 -5.13 -3.45
C ARG A 76 -4.65 -4.99 -2.22
N VAL A 77 -5.02 -5.65 -1.12
CA VAL A 77 -4.20 -5.75 0.10
C VAL A 77 -3.56 -7.12 0.12
N SER A 78 -2.26 -7.15 0.33
CA SER A 78 -1.50 -8.37 0.57
C SER A 78 -0.79 -8.29 1.92
N TYR A 79 -0.44 -9.45 2.46
CA TYR A 79 0.19 -9.60 3.76
C TYR A 79 1.53 -10.30 3.63
N LEU A 80 2.42 -10.05 4.61
CA LEU A 80 3.68 -10.75 4.71
C LEU A 80 3.61 -11.76 5.85
N THR A 81 4.05 -13.00 5.58
CA THR A 81 4.10 -14.06 6.60
C THR A 81 4.97 -13.63 7.78
N LYS A 82 4.39 -13.73 8.99
CA LYS A 82 5.09 -13.46 10.24
C LYS A 82 6.16 -14.53 10.48
N VAL A 83 7.42 -14.12 10.45
CA VAL A 83 8.55 -14.98 10.83
C VAL A 83 8.72 -14.94 12.35
N ARG A 84 8.77 -16.09 13.00
CA ARG A 84 9.07 -16.23 14.43
C ARG A 84 10.37 -16.99 14.58
N ASN A 85 11.44 -16.31 14.98
CA ASN A 85 12.71 -16.95 15.31
C ASN A 85 12.56 -17.61 16.68
N LYS A 86 12.35 -18.93 16.69
CA LYS A 86 12.46 -19.73 17.91
C LYS A 86 13.96 -19.93 18.13
N GLY A 87 14.52 -19.20 19.09
CA GLY A 87 15.83 -19.53 19.65
C GLY A 87 15.77 -20.86 20.41
#